data_AF-A0A2W5HL62-F1
#
_entry.id   AF-A0A2W5HL62-F1
#
_cell.length_a   1.000
_cell.length_b   1.000
_cell.length_c   1.000
_cell.angle_alpha   90.00
_cell.angle_beta   90.00
_cell.angle_gamma   90.00
#
_symmetry.space_group_name_H-M   'P 1'
#
loop_
_entity.id
_entity.type
_entity.pdbx_description
1 polymer ?
#
loop_
_entity_poly.entity_id
_entity_poly.type
_entity_poly.pdbx_seq_one_letter_code
_entity_poly.pdbx_strand_id
1 'polypeptide(L)' 'MLQNQRILGLINARGGSKGVPGKNIKLMNGKPLIGYSIECGRQSQFID' A
#
# COMPACT_ATOMS: atom_id res chain seq x y z
N MET A 1 1.64 -3.93 23.50
CA MET A 1 1.49 -2.46 23.52
C MET A 1 2.65 -1.86 22.75
N LEU A 2 2.39 -1.21 21.61
CA LEU A 2 3.40 -0.52 20.78
C LEU A 2 3.81 0.86 21.38
N GLN A 3 3.67 1.03 22.70
CA GLN A 3 3.77 2.34 23.33
C GLN A 3 5.17 2.97 23.10
N ASN A 4 5.15 4.22 22.64
CA ASN A 4 6.30 5.07 22.30
C ASN A 4 7.19 4.64 21.11
N GLN A 5 6.73 3.73 20.24
CA GLN A 5 7.48 3.42 19.01
C GLN A 5 6.85 4.08 17.78
N ARG A 6 7.71 4.63 16.91
CA ARG A 6 7.30 5.03 15.56
C ARG A 6 7.20 3.82 14.65
N ILE A 7 6.18 3.78 13.82
CA ILE A 7 5.86 2.64 12.95
C ILE A 7 5.89 3.09 11.50
N LEU A 8 6.92 2.65 10.78
CA LEU A 8 7.07 2.89 9.36
C LEU A 8 6.22 1.89 8.55
N GLY A 9 5.26 2.41 7.78
CA GLY A 9 4.56 1.64 6.76
C GLY A 9 5.39 1.51 5.47
N LEU A 10 5.61 0.29 4.99
CA LEU A 10 6.32 0.03 3.73
C LEU A 10 5.46 -0.79 2.75
N ILE A 11 5.23 -0.26 1.55
CA ILE A 11 4.50 -0.95 0.47
C ILE A 11 5.50 -1.40 -0.60
N ASN A 12 5.74 -2.70 -0.69
CA ASN A 12 6.65 -3.28 -1.68
C ASN A 12 5.99 -3.35 -3.07
N ALA A 13 6.28 -2.37 -3.93
CA ALA A 13 5.60 -2.15 -5.20
C ALA A 13 6.39 -2.59 -6.45
N ARG A 14 7.03 -3.76 -6.42
CA ARG A 14 7.80 -4.28 -7.57
C ARG A 14 6.97 -4.31 -8.86
N GLY A 15 7.54 -3.84 -9.97
CA GLY A 15 6.87 -3.83 -11.27
C GLY A 15 6.65 -5.21 -11.92
N GLY A 16 7.61 -6.12 -11.74
CA GLY A 16 7.57 -7.48 -12.32
C GLY A 16 6.57 -8.40 -11.61
N SER A 17 5.40 -8.59 -12.22
CA SER A 17 4.35 -9.50 -11.79
C SER A 17 4.13 -10.57 -12.84
N LYS A 18 4.23 -11.86 -12.46
CA LYS A 18 4.11 -12.99 -13.39
C LYS A 18 2.68 -13.16 -13.93
N GLY A 19 1.66 -12.92 -13.09
CA GLY A 19 0.25 -13.09 -13.48
C GLY A 19 -0.40 -11.83 -14.03
N VAL A 20 -0.15 -10.67 -13.41
CA VAL A 20 -0.74 -9.39 -13.84
C VAL A 20 0.37 -8.34 -13.96
N PRO A 21 0.98 -8.18 -15.15
CA PRO A 21 2.00 -7.15 -15.37
C PRO A 21 1.51 -5.76 -14.97
N GLY A 22 2.36 -5.01 -14.25
CA GLY A 22 2.04 -3.64 -13.83
C GLY A 22 0.88 -3.52 -12.84
N LYS A 23 0.53 -4.58 -12.09
CA LYS A 23 -0.67 -4.61 -11.22
C LYS A 23 -0.83 -3.38 -10.33
N ASN A 24 0.25 -2.82 -9.80
CA ASN A 24 0.22 -1.73 -8.83
C ASN A 24 -0.35 -0.43 -9.42
N ILE A 25 -0.10 -0.16 -10.71
CA ILE A 25 -0.58 1.04 -11.40
C ILE A 25 -1.88 0.79 -12.18
N LYS A 26 -2.31 -0.46 -12.30
CA LYS A 26 -3.53 -0.80 -13.03
C LYS A 26 -4.76 -0.31 -12.27
N LEU A 27 -5.72 0.27 -13.01
CA LEU A 27 -6.96 0.74 -12.43
C LEU A 27 -7.84 -0.45 -12.00
N MET A 28 -8.34 -0.39 -10.78
CA MET A 28 -9.35 -1.24 -10.20
C MET A 28 -10.42 -0.32 -9.63
N ASN A 29 -11.63 -0.39 -10.19
CA ASN A 29 -12.75 0.47 -9.80
C ASN A 29 -12.42 1.98 -9.81
N GLY A 30 -11.80 2.46 -10.89
CA GLY A 30 -11.44 3.88 -11.06
C GLY A 30 -10.18 4.35 -10.33
N LYS A 31 -9.50 3.47 -9.58
CA LYS A 31 -8.32 3.81 -8.78
C LYS A 31 -7.15 2.85 -9.02
N PRO A 32 -5.88 3.30 -9.06
CA PRO A 32 -4.75 2.39 -9.13
C PRO A 32 -4.77 1.39 -7.97
N LEU A 33 -4.49 0.11 -8.23
CA LEU A 33 -4.56 -0.95 -7.22
C LEU A 33 -3.74 -0.61 -5.96
N ILE A 34 -2.53 -0.06 -6.13
CA ILE A 34 -1.67 0.32 -4.99
C ILE A 34 -2.29 1.45 -4.15
N GLY A 35 -3.14 2.28 -4.75
CA GLY A 35 -3.77 3.39 -4.06
C GLY A 35 -4.65 2.94 -2.89
N TYR A 36 -5.22 1.74 -2.95
CA TYR A 36 -5.97 1.16 -1.82
C TYR A 36 -5.07 0.94 -0.61
N SER A 37 -3.89 0.32 -0.81
CA SER A 37 -2.94 0.10 0.28
C SER A 37 -2.40 1.40 0.86
N ILE A 38 -2.15 2.41 0.01
CA ILE A 38 -1.69 3.74 0.45
C ILE A 38 -2.74 4.41 1.34
N GLU A 39 -4.01 4.44 0.91
CA GLU A 39 -5.09 5.04 1.70
C GLU A 39 -5.32 4.32 3.02
N CYS A 40 -5.33 2.98 3.02
CA CYS A 40 -5.42 2.22 4.27
C CYS A 40 -4.26 2.53 5.22
N GLY A 41 -3.04 2.65 4.70
CA GLY A 41 -1.87 3.05 5.49
C GLY A 41 -2.01 4.44 6.10
N ARG A 42 -2.52 5.41 5.32
CA ARG A 42 -2.76 6.79 5.76
C ARG A 42 -3.90 6.93 6.77
N GLN A 43 -4.89 6.04 6.73
CA GLN A 43 -6.02 6.03 7.68
C GLN A 43 -5.73 5.26 8.97
N SER A 44 -4.63 4.51 9.01
CA SER A 44 -4.25 3.71 10.19
C SER A 44 -3.87 4.62 11.35
N GLN A 45 -4.41 4.32 12.54
CA GLN A 45 -4.02 4.99 13.79
C GLN A 45 -2.66 4.51 14.32
N PHE A 46 -2.08 3.49 13.69
CA PHE A 46 -0.85 2.84 14.13
C PHE A 46 0.35 3.11 13.23
N ILE A 47 0.18 3.68 12.04
CA ILE A 47 1.28 3.96 11.10
C ILE A 47 1.53 5.47 11.11
N ASP A 48 2.79 5.88 11.21
CA ASP A 48 3.19 7.29 11.12
C ASP A 48 3.35 7.78 9.66
#